data_AF-A0A914DFT8-F1
#
_entry.id   AF-A0A914DFT8-F1
#
_cell.length_a   1.000
_cell.length_b   1.000
_cell.length_c   1.000
_cell.angle_alpha   90.00
_cell.angle_beta   90.00
_cell.angle_gamma   90.00
#
_symmetry.space_group_name_H-M   'P 1'
#
loop_
_entity.id
_entity.type
_entity.pdbx_description
1 polymer ?
#
loop_
_entity_poly.entity_id
_entity_poly.type
_entity_poly.pdbx_seq_one_letter_code
_entity_poly.pdbx_strand_id
1 'polypeptide(L)'
;MKPLTLKELKLLSLEAAIRLKKDWTTKIFDESIIAKWKIEYNSQQDETIDDSYFDYAIAECRYQAESSSGGILMSPVDGVFQSDTIVTQDILGDLLECVTALENRPFKDWHPGSNEQVLDLVHPSLYPYVYGVSRQLPKQANNKKLTWNELFGRGETQFFQGGGSDNESKNFQWLPSEFVIDSVTGAVQIDSYINNLHPEEHESLYATLEKIFSKFVPMFEILLTRLVNPIELRLGLPEYEWVDSDEEGSGEDEEYDDGDEDVEHTRRFIDLKPGDFKPPNLPKNVFSLKGKRLQVIVKLSNIHLTPEKPRYPGGVWHVEGMLNERIVASGIYCLDSVIFSIS
;
A
#
# COMPACT_ATOMS: atom_id res chain seq x y z
N MET A 1 -11.05 7.60 -10.12
CA MET A 1 -11.53 7.05 -8.84
C MET A 1 -12.87 7.71 -8.55
N LYS A 2 -13.89 6.96 -8.10
CA LYS A 2 -15.16 7.57 -7.67
C LYS A 2 -14.98 8.11 -6.25
N PRO A 3 -15.56 9.27 -5.90
CA PRO A 3 -15.48 9.81 -4.54
C PRO A 3 -16.24 8.90 -3.55
N LEU A 4 -15.76 8.85 -2.31
CA LEU A 4 -16.44 8.17 -1.19
C LEU A 4 -17.30 9.17 -0.41
N THR A 5 -18.48 8.74 0.02
CA THR A 5 -19.32 9.54 0.91
C THR A 5 -18.79 9.51 2.35
N LEU A 6 -19.17 10.50 3.17
CA LEU A 6 -18.86 10.46 4.61
C LEU A 6 -19.42 9.19 5.28
N LYS A 7 -20.60 8.73 4.85
CA LYS A 7 -21.23 7.51 5.38
C LYS A 7 -20.45 6.25 4.99
N GLU A 8 -19.90 6.20 3.79
CA GLU A 8 -19.02 5.10 3.37
C GLU A 8 -17.69 5.12 4.12
N LEU A 9 -17.13 6.31 4.38
CA LEU A 9 -15.94 6.44 5.24
C LEU A 9 -16.22 5.96 6.68
N LYS A 10 -17.41 6.27 7.24
CA LYS A 10 -17.84 5.74 8.55
C LYS A 10 -17.95 4.21 8.53
N LEU A 11 -18.50 3.63 7.46
CA LEU A 11 -18.57 2.17 7.28
C LEU A 11 -17.17 1.53 7.24
N LEU A 12 -16.25 2.08 6.42
CA LEU A 12 -14.87 1.60 6.35
C LEU A 12 -14.13 1.73 7.68
N SER A 13 -14.40 2.80 8.44
CA SER A 13 -13.87 2.99 9.80
C SER A 13 -14.38 1.92 10.78
N LEU A 14 -15.66 1.56 10.70
CA LEU A 14 -16.22 0.45 11.47
C LEU A 14 -15.54 -0.88 11.13
N GLU A 15 -15.40 -1.19 9.85
CA GLU A 15 -14.68 -2.40 9.41
C GLU A 15 -13.24 -2.41 9.91
N ALA A 16 -12.56 -1.26 9.85
CA ALA A 16 -11.22 -1.10 10.39
C ALA A 16 -11.15 -1.38 11.89
N ALA A 17 -12.06 -0.81 12.67
CA ALA A 17 -12.14 -1.01 14.11
C ALA A 17 -12.33 -2.50 14.48
N ILE A 18 -13.08 -3.25 13.68
CA ILE A 18 -13.25 -4.70 13.84
C ILE A 18 -11.96 -5.45 13.48
N ARG A 19 -11.40 -5.20 12.29
CA ARG A 19 -10.26 -5.94 11.74
C ARG A 19 -8.92 -5.63 12.42
N LEU A 20 -8.83 -4.55 13.18
CA LEU A 20 -7.67 -4.23 14.04
C LEU A 20 -7.68 -5.02 15.36
N LYS A 21 -8.79 -5.67 15.72
CA LYS A 21 -8.85 -6.47 16.96
C LYS A 21 -8.07 -7.77 16.79
N LYS A 22 -7.36 -8.17 17.84
CA LYS A 22 -6.63 -9.44 17.87
C LYS A 22 -7.61 -10.62 17.66
N ASP A 23 -7.22 -11.55 16.78
CA ASP A 23 -7.99 -12.76 16.43
C ASP A 23 -9.40 -12.46 15.87
N TRP A 24 -9.60 -11.30 15.24
CA TRP A 24 -10.91 -10.89 14.72
C TRP A 24 -11.48 -11.90 13.71
N THR A 25 -10.63 -12.53 12.90
CA THR A 25 -11.03 -13.52 11.88
C THR A 25 -11.74 -14.73 12.48
N THR A 26 -11.45 -15.10 13.73
CA THR A 26 -12.16 -16.16 14.45
C THR A 26 -13.36 -15.61 15.22
N LYS A 27 -13.19 -14.43 15.84
CA LYS A 27 -14.21 -13.81 16.71
C LYS A 27 -15.43 -13.28 15.97
N ILE A 28 -15.29 -12.96 14.68
CA ILE A 28 -16.39 -12.45 13.83
C ILE A 28 -17.55 -13.45 13.62
N PHE A 29 -17.37 -14.70 14.04
CA PHE A 29 -18.41 -15.73 14.02
C PHE A 29 -19.10 -15.96 15.37
N ASP A 30 -18.68 -15.27 16.44
CA ASP A 30 -19.31 -15.34 17.75
C ASP A 30 -20.25 -14.15 17.97
N GLU A 31 -21.56 -14.42 17.92
CA GLU A 31 -22.60 -13.40 18.09
C GLU A 31 -22.52 -12.65 19.43
N SER A 32 -22.02 -13.30 20.49
CA SER A 32 -21.86 -12.65 21.80
C SER A 32 -20.74 -11.62 21.81
N ILE A 33 -19.71 -11.83 20.97
CA ILE A 33 -18.61 -10.89 20.79
C ILE A 33 -19.05 -9.74 19.88
N ILE A 34 -19.76 -10.05 18.80
CA ILE A 34 -20.30 -9.05 17.87
C ILE A 34 -21.22 -8.07 18.61
N ALA A 35 -22.10 -8.57 19.48
CA ALA A 35 -22.95 -7.72 20.32
C ALA A 35 -22.15 -6.75 21.21
N LYS A 36 -21.01 -7.19 21.75
CA LYS A 36 -20.11 -6.32 22.54
C LYS A 36 -19.43 -5.28 21.67
N TRP A 37 -18.95 -5.65 20.48
CA TRP A 37 -18.34 -4.71 19.54
C TRP A 37 -19.34 -3.64 19.07
N LYS A 38 -20.60 -3.98 18.87
CA LYS A 38 -21.67 -3.02 18.55
C LYS A 38 -21.83 -1.97 19.65
N ILE A 39 -21.90 -2.42 20.91
CA ILE A 39 -22.00 -1.53 22.07
C ILE A 39 -20.75 -0.65 22.20
N GLU A 40 -19.56 -1.25 22.07
CA GLU A 40 -18.27 -0.55 22.15
C GLU A 40 -18.18 0.55 21.08
N TYR A 41 -18.47 0.22 19.82
CA TYR A 41 -18.40 1.16 18.71
C TYR A 41 -19.38 2.32 18.91
N ASN A 42 -20.65 2.02 19.21
CA ASN A 42 -21.68 3.05 19.42
C ASN A 42 -21.35 3.99 20.60
N SER A 43 -20.65 3.50 21.62
CA SER A 43 -20.22 4.33 22.76
C SER A 43 -19.09 5.32 22.44
N GLN A 44 -18.39 5.12 21.31
CA GLN A 44 -17.24 5.92 20.90
C GLN A 44 -17.59 6.94 19.80
N GLN A 45 -18.80 6.88 19.24
CA GLN A 45 -19.25 7.78 18.19
C GLN A 45 -20.15 8.89 18.74
N ASP A 46 -20.03 10.09 18.19
CA ASP A 46 -20.91 11.22 18.52
C ASP A 46 -22.35 11.00 18.01
N GLU A 47 -22.52 10.19 16.95
CA GLU A 47 -23.80 9.84 16.35
C GLU A 47 -23.92 8.33 16.20
N THR A 48 -25.09 7.78 16.55
CA THR A 48 -25.39 6.37 16.32
C THR A 48 -25.63 6.14 14.83
N ILE A 49 -24.87 5.24 14.23
CA ILE A 49 -25.12 4.78 12.86
C ILE A 49 -26.32 3.83 12.84
N ASP A 50 -27.06 3.82 11.73
CA ASP A 50 -28.15 2.87 11.53
C ASP A 50 -27.62 1.42 11.56
N ASP A 51 -28.42 0.52 12.12
CA ASP A 51 -28.05 -0.89 12.31
C ASP A 51 -27.64 -1.58 10.99
N SER A 52 -28.20 -1.15 9.85
CA SER A 52 -27.84 -1.66 8.52
C SER A 52 -26.35 -1.52 8.18
N TYR A 53 -25.67 -0.46 8.65
CA TYR A 53 -24.23 -0.30 8.46
C TYR A 53 -23.44 -1.33 9.26
N PHE A 54 -23.89 -1.61 10.48
CA PHE A 54 -23.23 -2.59 11.32
C PHE A 54 -23.41 -3.99 10.74
N ASP A 55 -24.63 -4.33 10.33
CA ASP A 55 -24.95 -5.61 9.71
C ASP A 55 -24.16 -5.83 8.42
N TYR A 56 -24.07 -4.79 7.58
CA TYR A 56 -23.23 -4.81 6.38
C TYR A 56 -21.75 -5.05 6.72
N ALA A 57 -21.17 -4.28 7.66
CA ALA A 57 -19.77 -4.41 8.04
C ALA A 57 -19.44 -5.80 8.59
N ILE A 58 -20.34 -6.39 9.38
CA ILE A 58 -20.18 -7.76 9.88
C ILE A 58 -20.23 -8.77 8.74
N ALA A 59 -21.19 -8.64 7.82
CA ALA A 59 -21.29 -9.53 6.66
C ALA A 59 -20.04 -9.46 5.76
N GLU A 60 -19.55 -8.25 5.47
CA GLU A 60 -18.31 -8.08 4.70
C GLU A 60 -17.10 -8.64 5.46
N CYS A 61 -16.96 -8.38 6.77
CA CYS A 61 -15.86 -8.93 7.56
C CYS A 61 -15.88 -10.46 7.62
N ARG A 62 -17.04 -11.10 7.71
CA ARG A 62 -17.16 -12.56 7.62
C ARG A 62 -16.66 -13.09 6.30
N TYR A 63 -17.11 -12.49 5.19
CA TYR A 63 -16.64 -12.85 3.86
C TYR A 63 -15.12 -12.72 3.74
N GLN A 64 -14.52 -11.64 4.27
CA GLN A 64 -13.07 -11.45 4.24
C GLN A 64 -12.32 -12.48 5.09
N ALA A 65 -12.84 -12.84 6.27
CA ALA A 65 -12.25 -13.89 7.11
C ALA A 65 -12.26 -15.26 6.40
N GLU A 66 -13.36 -15.60 5.74
CA GLU A 66 -13.51 -16.85 4.97
C GLU A 66 -12.67 -16.86 3.68
N SER A 67 -12.52 -15.70 3.03
CA SER A 67 -11.79 -15.56 1.77
C SER A 67 -10.27 -15.51 1.95
N SER A 68 -9.78 -15.61 3.18
CA SER A 68 -8.35 -15.63 3.47
C SER A 68 -7.67 -16.82 2.79
N SER A 69 -6.62 -16.54 2.03
CA SER A 69 -5.87 -17.56 1.27
C SER A 69 -4.40 -17.45 1.58
N GLY A 70 -3.77 -18.54 2.00
CA GLY A 70 -2.35 -18.59 2.30
C GLY A 70 -1.88 -17.61 3.40
N GLY A 71 -2.79 -17.23 4.31
CA GLY A 71 -2.49 -16.26 5.37
C GLY A 71 -2.49 -14.79 4.93
N ILE A 72 -2.93 -14.49 3.70
CA ILE A 72 -3.06 -13.13 3.17
C ILE A 72 -4.50 -12.64 3.39
N LEU A 73 -4.62 -11.45 3.96
CA LEU A 73 -5.89 -10.78 4.24
C LEU A 73 -5.94 -9.42 3.54
N MET A 74 -7.14 -9.01 3.12
CA MET A 74 -7.36 -7.62 2.74
C MET A 74 -7.38 -6.77 4.02
N SER A 75 -6.61 -5.69 4.01
CA SER A 75 -6.61 -4.68 5.06
C SER A 75 -7.96 -3.92 5.05
N PRO A 76 -8.29 -3.14 6.09
CA PRO A 76 -9.47 -2.26 6.06
C PRO A 76 -9.43 -1.19 4.95
N VAL A 77 -8.26 -0.91 4.40
CA VAL A 77 -8.10 -0.03 3.24
C VAL A 77 -8.14 -0.88 1.97
N ASP A 78 -9.10 -0.58 1.09
CA ASP A 78 -9.22 -1.27 -0.19
C ASP A 78 -7.92 -1.20 -1.00
N GLY A 79 -7.52 -2.33 -1.57
CA GLY A 79 -6.26 -2.44 -2.33
C GLY A 79 -5.01 -2.57 -1.47
N VAL A 80 -5.13 -2.60 -0.14
CA VAL A 80 -4.04 -2.93 0.77
C VAL A 80 -4.22 -4.36 1.27
N PHE A 81 -3.16 -5.16 1.20
CA PHE A 81 -3.15 -6.54 1.67
C PHE A 81 -2.07 -6.70 2.73
N GLN A 82 -2.33 -7.54 3.72
CA GLN A 82 -1.44 -7.76 4.84
C GLN A 82 -1.36 -9.24 5.21
N SER A 83 -0.26 -9.63 5.84
CA SER A 83 -0.08 -10.94 6.42
C SER A 83 0.99 -10.91 7.50
N ASP A 84 0.72 -11.59 8.62
CA ASP A 84 1.67 -11.74 9.72
C ASP A 84 2.41 -13.09 9.66
N THR A 85 2.17 -13.92 8.63
CA THR A 85 2.59 -15.33 8.61
C THR A 85 3.31 -15.79 7.35
N ILE A 86 3.23 -15.03 6.25
CA ILE A 86 3.83 -15.44 4.96
C ILE A 86 5.36 -15.45 4.98
N VAL A 87 6.00 -14.61 5.81
CA VAL A 87 7.44 -14.64 6.06
C VAL A 87 7.68 -15.44 7.32
N THR A 88 8.41 -16.55 7.18
CA THR A 88 8.68 -17.48 8.26
C THR A 88 9.85 -17.03 9.13
N GLN A 89 9.97 -17.57 10.34
CA GLN A 89 11.01 -17.18 11.31
C GLN A 89 12.43 -17.50 10.82
N ASP A 90 12.60 -18.54 9.98
CA ASP A 90 13.87 -18.85 9.32
C ASP A 90 14.28 -17.77 8.31
N ILE A 91 13.35 -17.29 7.47
CA ILE A 91 13.62 -16.20 6.52
C ILE A 91 13.93 -14.90 7.28
N LEU A 92 13.21 -14.63 8.37
CA LEU A 92 13.50 -13.48 9.23
C LEU A 92 14.89 -13.59 9.87
N GLY A 93 15.27 -14.77 10.37
CA GLY A 93 16.61 -15.02 10.93
C GLY A 93 17.72 -14.77 9.92
N ASP A 94 17.59 -15.32 8.70
CA ASP A 94 18.52 -15.10 7.58
C ASP A 94 18.66 -13.59 7.26
N LEU A 95 17.53 -12.86 7.28
CA LEU A 95 17.53 -11.43 6.99
C LEU A 95 18.20 -10.61 8.09
N LEU A 96 17.92 -10.91 9.36
CA LEU A 96 18.52 -10.21 10.50
C LEU A 96 20.04 -10.38 10.53
N GLU A 97 20.56 -11.56 10.19
CA GLU A 97 22.01 -11.79 10.08
C GLU A 97 22.63 -10.90 8.99
N CYS A 98 22.01 -10.84 7.81
CA CYS A 98 22.45 -10.01 6.70
C CYS A 98 22.36 -8.50 7.04
N VAL A 99 21.27 -8.06 7.65
CA VAL A 99 21.03 -6.68 8.10
C VAL A 99 22.10 -6.27 9.12
N THR A 100 22.38 -7.12 10.10
CA THR A 100 23.42 -6.86 11.13
C THR A 100 24.79 -6.64 10.49
N ALA A 101 25.13 -7.38 9.43
CA ALA A 101 26.38 -7.18 8.69
C ALA A 101 26.42 -5.81 7.98
N LEU A 102 25.31 -5.38 7.38
CA LEU A 102 25.20 -4.05 6.76
C LEU A 102 25.28 -2.93 7.79
N GLU A 103 24.63 -3.11 8.94
CA GLU A 103 24.68 -2.14 10.03
C GLU A 103 26.10 -1.97 10.54
N ASN A 104 26.87 -3.03 10.72
CA ASN A 104 28.22 -2.94 11.31
C ASN A 104 29.30 -2.35 10.39
N ARG A 105 28.93 -1.81 9.22
CA ARG A 105 29.85 -1.10 8.33
C ARG A 105 30.42 0.17 9.00
N PRO A 106 31.68 0.53 8.69
CA PRO A 106 32.36 1.66 9.33
C PRO A 106 31.75 3.02 8.98
N PHE A 107 31.21 3.18 7.76
CA PHE A 107 30.50 4.39 7.34
C PHE A 107 28.99 4.17 7.46
N LYS A 108 28.34 5.07 8.20
CA LYS A 108 26.88 5.06 8.44
C LYS A 108 26.22 6.14 7.59
N ASP A 109 25.20 5.76 6.84
CA ASP A 109 24.40 6.69 6.04
C ASP A 109 23.10 7.03 6.77
N TRP A 110 23.12 8.12 7.53
CA TRP A 110 21.96 8.58 8.27
C TRP A 110 21.01 9.35 7.36
N HIS A 111 19.74 8.96 7.35
CA HIS A 111 18.72 9.59 6.54
C HIS A 111 18.66 11.10 6.83
N PRO A 112 18.67 11.98 5.82
CA PRO A 112 18.63 13.42 6.01
C PRO A 112 17.45 13.87 6.86
N GLY A 113 17.69 14.76 7.83
CA GLY A 113 16.64 15.28 8.70
C GLY A 113 16.09 14.30 9.73
N SER A 114 16.62 13.07 9.82
CA SER A 114 16.16 12.06 10.80
C SER A 114 16.75 12.20 12.20
N ASN A 115 17.59 13.23 12.45
CA ASN A 115 18.32 13.38 13.71
C ASN A 115 19.15 12.12 14.06
N GLU A 116 19.78 11.48 13.06
CA GLU A 116 20.53 10.23 13.23
C GLU A 116 19.71 9.10 13.87
N GLN A 117 18.42 9.01 13.54
CA GLN A 117 17.54 7.94 14.00
C GLN A 117 17.17 6.98 12.89
N VAL A 118 17.32 7.33 11.60
CA VAL A 118 17.05 6.41 10.50
C VAL A 118 18.34 6.13 9.76
N LEU A 119 18.78 4.87 9.79
CA LEU A 119 19.97 4.40 9.10
C LEU A 119 19.57 3.75 7.79
N ASP A 120 20.01 4.32 6.67
CA ASP A 120 19.75 3.80 5.33
C ASP A 120 20.76 2.70 5.00
N LEU A 121 20.30 1.45 4.93
CA LEU A 121 21.15 0.28 4.65
C LEU A 121 21.19 -0.02 3.15
N VAL A 122 20.02 0.01 2.52
CA VAL A 122 19.82 -0.03 1.07
C VAL A 122 18.84 1.08 0.72
N HIS A 123 19.25 2.06 -0.09
CA HIS A 123 18.40 3.19 -0.40
C HIS A 123 18.55 3.64 -1.85
N PRO A 124 17.44 3.78 -2.61
CA PRO A 124 17.51 4.07 -4.04
C PRO A 124 18.06 5.46 -4.39
N SER A 125 18.05 6.39 -3.42
CA SER A 125 18.63 7.74 -3.57
C SER A 125 20.15 7.82 -3.38
N LEU A 126 20.84 6.75 -3.01
CA LEU A 126 22.30 6.80 -2.80
C LEU A 126 23.09 6.87 -4.11
N TYR A 127 22.66 6.09 -5.12
CA TYR A 127 23.25 6.13 -6.46
C TYR A 127 22.15 6.16 -7.54
N PRO A 128 21.36 7.24 -7.63
CA PRO A 128 20.32 7.37 -8.63
C PRO A 128 20.94 7.67 -10.01
N TYR A 129 20.16 7.47 -11.07
CA TYR A 129 20.51 7.99 -12.38
C TYR A 129 20.32 9.49 -12.40
N VAL A 130 21.37 10.27 -12.65
CA VAL A 130 21.31 11.73 -12.72
C VAL A 130 21.43 12.17 -14.18
N TYR A 131 20.43 12.91 -14.68
CA TYR A 131 20.42 13.34 -16.07
C TYR A 131 21.62 14.25 -16.36
N GLY A 132 22.26 14.05 -17.52
CA GLY A 132 23.46 14.76 -17.94
C GLY A 132 24.76 14.32 -17.25
N VAL A 133 24.69 13.48 -16.21
CA VAL A 133 25.85 13.00 -15.44
C VAL A 133 26.03 11.50 -15.57
N SER A 134 24.98 10.72 -15.31
CA SER A 134 25.01 9.26 -15.38
C SER A 134 25.01 8.79 -16.83
N ARG A 135 25.86 7.79 -17.12
CA ARG A 135 25.97 7.21 -18.47
C ARG A 135 24.88 6.17 -18.69
N GLN A 136 24.16 6.30 -19.80
CA GLN A 136 23.16 5.36 -20.25
C GLN A 136 23.74 4.44 -21.32
N LEU A 137 23.43 3.15 -21.21
CA LEU A 137 23.84 2.16 -22.21
C LEU A 137 22.89 2.16 -23.42
N PRO A 138 23.37 1.81 -24.62
CA PRO A 138 22.51 1.64 -25.78
C PRO A 138 21.41 0.61 -25.53
N LYS A 139 20.18 0.88 -25.97
CA LYS A 139 18.98 0.03 -25.76
C LYS A 139 19.16 -1.45 -26.13
N GLN A 140 20.10 -1.77 -27.01
CA GLN A 140 20.42 -3.14 -27.46
C GLN A 140 21.03 -4.02 -26.37
N ALA A 141 21.46 -3.45 -25.23
CA ALA A 141 21.98 -4.20 -24.07
C ALA A 141 20.87 -4.67 -23.10
N ASN A 142 19.62 -4.21 -23.24
CA ASN A 142 18.58 -4.33 -22.20
C ASN A 142 17.91 -5.70 -22.05
N ASN A 143 18.27 -6.71 -22.86
CA ASN A 143 17.61 -8.03 -22.83
C ASN A 143 18.55 -9.19 -22.44
N LYS A 144 19.75 -8.89 -21.93
CA LYS A 144 20.71 -9.91 -21.47
C LYS A 144 20.95 -9.74 -19.97
N LYS A 145 21.14 -10.85 -19.26
CA LYS A 145 21.75 -10.83 -17.93
C LYS A 145 23.14 -10.21 -18.04
N LEU A 146 23.30 -9.04 -17.45
CA LEU A 146 24.56 -8.31 -17.42
C LEU A 146 25.31 -8.71 -16.16
N THR A 147 26.57 -9.08 -16.28
CA THR A 147 27.42 -9.18 -15.09
C THR A 147 27.74 -7.77 -14.59
N TRP A 148 27.86 -7.60 -13.27
CA TRP A 148 27.99 -6.28 -12.64
C TRP A 148 29.24 -5.51 -13.12
N ASN A 149 30.25 -6.21 -13.63
CA ASN A 149 31.53 -5.64 -14.08
C ASN A 149 31.66 -5.44 -15.60
N GLU A 150 30.70 -5.90 -16.41
CA GLU A 150 30.80 -5.87 -17.88
C GLU A 150 30.77 -4.45 -18.50
N LEU A 151 30.25 -3.47 -17.77
CA LEU A 151 29.76 -2.21 -18.35
C LEU A 151 30.36 -0.93 -17.73
N PHE A 152 31.36 -1.07 -16.86
CA PHE A 152 31.99 0.09 -16.21
C PHE A 152 32.50 1.11 -17.23
N GLY A 153 32.09 2.37 -17.03
CA GLY A 153 32.52 3.52 -17.83
C GLY A 153 31.97 3.59 -19.26
N ARG A 154 31.10 2.65 -19.66
CA ARG A 154 30.48 2.66 -21.00
C ARG A 154 29.23 3.54 -21.05
N GLY A 155 28.77 3.83 -22.27
CA GLY A 155 27.55 4.61 -22.52
C GLY A 155 27.79 6.11 -22.62
N GLU A 156 26.69 6.83 -22.86
CA GLU A 156 26.67 8.28 -23.09
C GLU A 156 25.78 8.96 -22.06
N THR A 157 26.07 10.22 -21.73
CA THR A 157 25.18 11.00 -20.87
C THR A 157 24.05 11.57 -21.70
N GLN A 158 22.85 11.64 -21.12
CA GLN A 158 21.69 12.24 -21.74
C GLN A 158 21.01 13.17 -20.75
N PHE A 159 20.63 14.36 -21.22
CA PHE A 159 19.79 15.28 -20.46
C PHE A 159 18.33 14.81 -20.50
N PHE A 160 17.54 15.22 -19.50
CA PHE A 160 16.12 14.90 -19.40
C PHE A 160 15.36 15.25 -20.69
N GLN A 161 14.57 14.31 -21.21
CA GLN A 161 13.77 14.45 -22.44
C GLN A 161 12.25 14.31 -22.18
N GLY A 162 11.81 14.34 -20.92
CA GLY A 162 10.41 14.10 -20.55
C GLY A 162 9.47 15.27 -20.88
N GLY A 163 8.17 15.06 -20.68
CA GLY A 163 7.10 15.98 -21.08
C GLY A 163 7.01 17.26 -20.26
N GLY A 164 7.87 17.40 -19.25
CA GLY A 164 7.97 18.60 -18.41
C GLY A 164 6.88 18.70 -17.35
N SER A 165 6.09 17.64 -17.12
CA SER A 165 5.05 17.62 -16.09
C SER A 165 5.64 17.75 -14.69
N ASP A 166 4.88 18.32 -13.75
CA ASP A 166 5.29 18.47 -12.35
C ASP A 166 5.37 17.12 -11.61
N ASN A 167 4.91 16.04 -12.24
CA ASN A 167 4.93 14.68 -11.70
C ASN A 167 6.18 13.88 -12.13
N GLU A 168 7.14 14.51 -12.80
CA GLU A 168 8.40 13.89 -13.24
C GLU A 168 9.61 14.65 -12.66
N SER A 169 10.58 13.92 -12.13
CA SER A 169 11.85 14.52 -11.74
C SER A 169 12.67 14.89 -12.99
N LYS A 170 13.06 16.15 -13.07
CA LYS A 170 13.92 16.69 -14.15
C LYS A 170 15.42 16.48 -13.88
N ASN A 171 15.77 16.00 -12.69
CA ASN A 171 17.14 15.96 -12.18
C ASN A 171 17.68 14.53 -12.09
N PHE A 172 16.87 13.59 -11.61
CA PHE A 172 17.30 12.22 -11.38
C PHE A 172 16.15 11.22 -11.45
N GLN A 173 16.48 9.94 -11.55
CA GLN A 173 15.56 8.81 -11.51
C GLN A 173 16.14 7.69 -10.65
N TRP A 174 15.30 7.01 -9.87
CA TRP A 174 15.72 5.80 -9.17
C TRP A 174 15.92 4.63 -10.14
N LEU A 175 17.02 3.90 -9.96
CA LEU A 175 17.35 2.75 -10.80
C LEU A 175 16.73 1.48 -10.22
N PRO A 176 15.82 0.81 -10.95
CA PRO A 176 15.27 -0.46 -10.52
C PRO A 176 16.27 -1.60 -10.71
N SER A 177 16.02 -2.68 -9.97
CA SER A 177 16.66 -3.98 -10.11
C SER A 177 15.72 -4.92 -10.87
N GLU A 178 16.27 -5.82 -11.68
CA GLU A 178 15.50 -6.77 -12.49
C GLU A 178 15.28 -8.06 -11.71
N PHE A 179 14.01 -8.37 -11.41
CA PHE A 179 13.59 -9.60 -10.75
C PHE A 179 12.88 -10.48 -11.79
N VAL A 180 13.27 -11.74 -11.91
CA VAL A 180 12.67 -12.70 -12.83
C VAL A 180 11.88 -13.72 -12.04
N ILE A 181 10.66 -14.00 -12.49
CA ILE A 181 9.83 -15.05 -11.91
C ILE A 181 9.78 -16.19 -12.92
N ASP A 182 10.27 -17.35 -12.50
CA ASP A 182 10.32 -18.53 -13.35
C ASP A 182 8.91 -18.93 -13.84
N SER A 183 8.82 -19.27 -15.12
CA SER A 183 7.54 -19.55 -15.78
C SER A 183 6.86 -20.84 -15.29
N VAL A 184 7.63 -21.81 -14.78
CA VAL A 184 7.11 -23.11 -14.37
C VAL A 184 6.94 -23.16 -12.86
N THR A 185 8.05 -23.00 -12.14
CA THR A 185 8.13 -23.09 -10.68
C THR A 185 7.55 -21.87 -9.98
N GLY A 186 7.60 -20.68 -10.60
CA GLY A 186 7.31 -19.42 -9.94
C GLY A 186 8.41 -18.95 -8.98
N ALA A 187 9.59 -19.58 -9.01
CA ALA A 187 10.74 -19.14 -8.22
C ALA A 187 11.18 -17.74 -8.64
N VAL A 188 11.57 -16.92 -7.66
CA VAL A 188 12.08 -15.56 -7.87
C VAL A 188 13.59 -15.62 -7.96
N GLN A 189 14.15 -14.91 -8.93
CA GLN A 189 15.59 -14.69 -9.07
C GLN A 189 15.87 -13.20 -9.28
N ILE A 190 16.86 -12.67 -8.59
CA ILE A 190 17.38 -11.33 -8.81
C ILE A 190 18.47 -11.41 -9.89
N ASP A 191 18.23 -10.73 -11.00
CA ASP A 191 18.99 -10.90 -12.24
C ASP A 191 19.94 -9.73 -12.53
N SER A 192 19.86 -8.66 -11.76
CA SER A 192 20.72 -7.48 -11.83
C SER A 192 21.20 -7.03 -10.45
N TYR A 193 22.01 -5.98 -10.40
CA TYR A 193 22.37 -5.32 -9.16
C TYR A 193 21.13 -4.76 -8.44
N ILE A 194 21.24 -4.67 -7.11
CA ILE A 194 20.45 -3.81 -6.23
C ILE A 194 21.29 -2.58 -5.91
N ASN A 195 20.65 -1.40 -5.90
CA ASN A 195 21.33 -0.14 -5.61
C ASN A 195 22.13 -0.25 -4.30
N ASN A 196 23.32 0.33 -4.26
CA ASN A 196 24.25 0.33 -3.12
C ASN A 196 24.56 -1.05 -2.46
N LEU A 197 24.24 -2.17 -3.12
CA LEU A 197 24.40 -3.52 -2.58
C LEU A 197 25.17 -4.43 -3.55
N HIS A 198 26.43 -4.71 -3.22
CA HIS A 198 27.30 -5.52 -4.07
C HIS A 198 26.81 -6.98 -4.15
N PRO A 199 26.59 -7.55 -5.35
CA PRO A 199 25.96 -8.88 -5.51
C PRO A 199 26.81 -10.05 -5.00
N GLU A 200 28.13 -10.00 -5.13
CA GLU A 200 29.02 -11.09 -4.64
C GLU A 200 29.27 -10.99 -3.13
N GLU A 201 29.61 -9.80 -2.61
CA GLU A 201 29.83 -9.58 -1.18
C GLU A 201 28.57 -9.83 -0.32
N HIS A 202 27.37 -9.67 -0.89
CA HIS A 202 26.09 -9.81 -0.19
C HIS A 202 25.22 -10.92 -0.80
N GLU A 203 25.81 -11.96 -1.36
CA GLU A 203 25.10 -13.08 -2.00
C GLU A 203 23.98 -13.65 -1.10
N SER A 204 24.27 -13.85 0.20
CA SER A 204 23.27 -14.31 1.17
C SER A 204 22.08 -13.37 1.28
N LEU A 205 22.28 -12.05 1.23
CA LEU A 205 21.17 -11.09 1.29
C LEU A 205 20.35 -11.13 0.01
N TYR A 206 20.96 -11.28 -1.16
CA TYR A 206 20.22 -11.46 -2.42
C TYR A 206 19.33 -12.71 -2.36
N ALA A 207 19.88 -13.85 -1.91
CA ALA A 207 19.11 -15.08 -1.74
C ALA A 207 17.94 -14.91 -0.75
N THR A 208 18.15 -14.19 0.35
CA THR A 208 17.09 -13.89 1.33
C THR A 208 16.02 -12.95 0.76
N LEU A 209 16.41 -11.92 0.00
CA LEU A 209 15.48 -11.01 -0.67
C LEU A 209 14.65 -11.73 -1.74
N GLU A 210 15.21 -12.70 -2.48
CA GLU A 210 14.45 -13.57 -3.39
C GLU A 210 13.37 -14.35 -2.65
N LYS A 211 13.72 -14.98 -1.51
CA LYS A 211 12.77 -15.70 -0.66
C LYS A 211 11.64 -14.79 -0.18
N ILE A 212 11.97 -13.58 0.28
CA ILE A 212 10.97 -12.61 0.77
C ILE A 212 10.08 -12.12 -0.36
N PHE A 213 10.67 -11.68 -1.48
CA PHE A 213 9.92 -11.20 -2.62
C PHE A 213 8.96 -12.28 -3.15
N SER A 214 9.35 -13.56 -3.10
CA SER A 214 8.45 -14.66 -3.46
C SER A 214 7.17 -14.71 -2.62
N LYS A 215 7.20 -14.22 -1.37
CA LYS A 215 6.01 -14.09 -0.50
C LYS A 215 5.13 -12.91 -0.88
N PHE A 216 5.73 -11.85 -1.43
CA PHE A 216 4.99 -10.69 -1.96
C PHE A 216 4.37 -10.96 -3.32
N VAL A 217 4.92 -11.86 -4.14
CA VAL A 217 4.40 -12.15 -5.49
C VAL A 217 2.89 -12.45 -5.49
N PRO A 218 2.35 -13.36 -4.66
CA PRO A 218 0.90 -13.57 -4.58
C PRO A 218 0.12 -12.33 -4.16
N MET A 219 0.65 -11.52 -3.25
CA MET A 219 0.00 -10.27 -2.82
C MET A 219 -0.09 -9.26 -3.97
N PHE A 220 0.98 -9.13 -4.77
CA PHE A 220 0.98 -8.29 -5.96
C PHE A 220 0.05 -8.84 -7.05
N GLU A 221 -0.02 -10.16 -7.26
CA GLU A 221 -0.98 -10.77 -8.18
C GLU A 221 -2.43 -10.47 -7.78
N ILE A 222 -2.76 -10.56 -6.48
CA ILE A 222 -4.08 -10.20 -5.94
C ILE A 222 -4.36 -8.70 -6.16
N LEU A 223 -3.41 -7.83 -5.83
CA LEU A 223 -3.54 -6.39 -6.05
C LEU A 223 -3.78 -6.03 -7.51
N LEU A 224 -2.93 -6.53 -8.43
CA LEU A 224 -3.05 -6.25 -9.86
C LEU A 224 -4.36 -6.80 -10.43
N THR A 225 -4.77 -7.98 -9.99
CA THR A 225 -6.09 -8.55 -10.30
C THR A 225 -7.21 -7.64 -9.80
N ARG A 226 -7.11 -7.09 -8.59
CA ARG A 226 -8.10 -6.15 -8.03
C ARG A 226 -8.15 -4.84 -8.81
N LEU A 227 -7.01 -4.31 -9.25
CA LEU A 227 -6.97 -3.05 -10.01
C LEU A 227 -7.70 -3.14 -11.35
N VAL A 228 -7.68 -4.30 -12.01
CA VAL A 228 -8.45 -4.52 -13.26
C VAL A 228 -9.87 -5.03 -13.04
N ASN A 229 -10.22 -5.40 -11.81
CA ASN A 229 -11.56 -5.79 -11.37
C ASN A 229 -11.98 -4.93 -10.16
N PRO A 230 -12.21 -3.62 -10.34
CA PRO A 230 -12.48 -2.70 -9.23
C PRO A 230 -13.75 -3.09 -8.47
N ILE A 231 -13.73 -2.89 -7.15
CA ILE A 231 -14.90 -3.08 -6.29
C ILE A 231 -15.90 -1.96 -6.58
N GLU A 232 -17.18 -2.29 -6.57
CA GLU A 232 -18.22 -1.29 -6.47
C GLU A 232 -18.19 -0.64 -5.07
N LEU A 233 -18.63 0.61 -5.01
CA LEU A 233 -18.79 1.30 -3.72
C LEU A 233 -19.85 0.56 -2.88
N ARG A 234 -19.65 0.50 -1.56
CA ARG A 234 -20.62 -0.12 -0.64
C ARG A 234 -21.94 0.64 -0.64
N LEU A 235 -21.88 1.95 -0.86
CA LEU A 235 -23.05 2.81 -0.99
C LEU A 235 -23.24 3.18 -2.47
N GLY A 236 -24.33 2.72 -3.07
CA GLY A 236 -24.73 3.09 -4.42
C GLY A 236 -25.09 4.58 -4.45
N LEU A 237 -24.21 5.40 -5.01
CA LEU A 237 -24.49 6.81 -5.22
C LEU A 237 -25.52 6.98 -6.34
N PRO A 238 -26.67 7.63 -6.10
CA PRO A 238 -27.59 8.00 -7.18
C PRO A 238 -26.88 8.99 -8.12
N GLU A 239 -27.10 8.83 -9.43
CA GLU A 239 -26.35 9.60 -10.42
C GLU A 239 -26.76 11.09 -10.41
N TYR A 240 -28.06 11.38 -10.20
CA TYR A 240 -28.60 12.75 -10.29
C TYR A 240 -29.64 13.12 -9.19
N GLU A 241 -29.98 12.21 -8.28
CA GLU A 241 -30.98 12.46 -7.22
C GLU A 241 -30.30 12.43 -5.86
N TRP A 242 -29.75 13.57 -5.44
CA TRP A 242 -28.96 13.67 -4.20
C TRP A 242 -29.76 14.33 -3.07
N VAL A 243 -30.92 14.88 -3.38
CA VAL A 243 -31.77 15.67 -2.49
C VAL A 243 -33.14 15.00 -2.45
N ASP A 244 -33.72 14.94 -1.26
CA ASP A 244 -35.08 14.42 -1.06
C ASP A 244 -36.09 15.32 -1.79
N SER A 245 -36.85 14.75 -2.74
CA SER A 245 -37.82 15.49 -3.57
C SER A 245 -39.15 15.75 -2.85
N ASP A 246 -39.36 15.15 -1.67
CA ASP A 246 -40.65 15.16 -0.98
C ASP A 246 -40.95 16.47 -0.20
N GLU A 247 -40.07 17.47 -0.28
CA GLU A 247 -40.35 18.85 0.14
C GLU A 247 -40.50 19.80 -1.08
N GLU A 248 -41.30 19.40 -2.08
CA GLU A 248 -42.03 20.43 -2.84
C GLU A 248 -43.03 21.06 -1.87
N GLY A 249 -42.67 22.24 -1.36
CA GLY A 249 -43.57 23.05 -0.55
C GLY A 249 -44.94 23.13 -1.20
N SER A 250 -45.94 22.57 -0.54
CA SER A 250 -47.34 22.87 -0.82
C SER A 250 -47.57 24.35 -0.46
N GLY A 251 -47.25 25.24 -1.39
CA GLY A 251 -47.55 26.65 -1.35
C GLY A 251 -48.23 27.02 -2.65
N GLU A 252 -49.56 26.90 -2.68
CA GLU A 252 -50.37 27.70 -3.60
C GLU A 252 -50.10 29.17 -3.27
N ASP A 253 -49.58 29.93 -4.25
CA ASP A 253 -49.46 31.39 -4.36
C ASP A 253 -48.71 32.12 -3.20
N GLU A 254 -47.70 32.96 -3.41
CA GLU A 254 -47.79 34.35 -3.88
C GLU A 254 -46.36 34.94 -4.03
N GLU A 255 -46.21 35.86 -5.00
CA GLU A 255 -45.22 36.95 -5.11
C GLU A 255 -43.70 36.63 -5.11
N TYR A 256 -43.05 36.97 -6.23
CA TYR A 256 -41.59 37.06 -6.35
C TYR A 256 -41.05 38.16 -5.43
N ASP A 257 -40.54 37.78 -4.25
CA ASP A 257 -39.70 38.61 -3.40
C ASP A 257 -38.23 38.18 -3.55
N ASP A 258 -37.36 39.17 -3.69
CA ASP A 258 -35.96 39.12 -4.07
C ASP A 258 -35.13 38.60 -2.87
N GLY A 259 -34.92 37.27 -2.79
CA GLY A 259 -34.32 36.61 -1.63
C GLY A 259 -33.60 35.30 -1.95
N ASP A 260 -32.71 35.33 -2.94
CA ASP A 260 -31.96 34.18 -3.50
C ASP A 260 -30.85 33.59 -2.58
N GLU A 261 -30.92 33.72 -1.25
CA GLU A 261 -29.86 33.21 -0.33
C GLU A 261 -30.26 32.02 0.56
N ASP A 262 -31.55 31.67 0.72
CA ASP A 262 -31.97 30.67 1.74
C ASP A 262 -32.36 29.28 1.21
N VAL A 263 -32.52 29.08 -0.10
CA VAL A 263 -33.02 27.80 -0.66
C VAL A 263 -31.95 26.69 -0.70
N GLU A 264 -30.66 27.03 -0.67
CA GLU A 264 -29.58 26.02 -0.62
C GLU A 264 -29.38 25.40 0.77
N HIS A 265 -29.87 26.03 1.85
CA HIS A 265 -29.63 25.60 3.23
C HIS A 265 -30.67 24.62 3.80
N THR A 266 -31.79 24.40 3.11
CA THR A 266 -32.86 23.49 3.56
C THR A 266 -32.86 22.13 2.85
N ARG A 267 -32.05 21.96 1.80
CA ARG A 267 -31.98 20.70 1.04
C ARG A 267 -31.41 19.56 1.89
N ARG A 268 -32.26 18.61 2.27
CA ARG A 268 -31.83 17.37 2.92
C ARG A 268 -31.29 16.40 1.89
N PHE A 269 -30.03 16.01 2.05
CA PHE A 269 -29.44 14.94 1.25
C PHE A 269 -30.12 13.61 1.55
N ILE A 270 -30.27 12.78 0.52
CA ILE A 270 -30.84 11.43 0.68
C ILE A 270 -30.03 10.63 1.72
N ASP A 271 -30.75 9.98 2.64
CA ASP A 271 -30.15 9.07 3.60
C ASP A 271 -29.76 7.74 2.94
N LEU A 272 -28.59 7.70 2.29
CA LEU A 272 -28.08 6.50 1.63
C LEU A 272 -27.71 5.39 2.64
N LYS A 273 -28.55 4.37 2.74
CA LYS A 273 -28.28 3.16 3.53
C LYS A 273 -27.65 2.06 2.67
N PRO A 274 -26.73 1.24 3.23
CA PRO A 274 -26.25 0.07 2.52
C PRO A 274 -27.42 -0.92 2.33
N GLY A 275 -27.44 -1.58 1.16
CA GLY A 275 -28.28 -2.77 0.97
C GLY A 275 -27.66 -4.00 1.62
N ASP A 276 -28.18 -5.19 1.33
CA ASP A 276 -27.54 -6.43 1.77
C ASP A 276 -26.14 -6.57 1.15
N PHE A 277 -25.17 -7.00 1.96
CA PHE A 277 -23.83 -7.33 1.47
C PHE A 277 -23.90 -8.42 0.40
N LYS A 278 -23.23 -8.18 -0.73
CA LYS A 278 -23.06 -9.15 -1.80
C LYS A 278 -21.58 -9.41 -2.00
N PRO A 279 -21.13 -10.68 -1.92
CA PRO A 279 -19.76 -11.02 -2.25
C PRO A 279 -19.36 -10.48 -3.63
N PRO A 280 -18.15 -9.93 -3.78
CA PRO A 280 -17.67 -9.46 -5.07
C PRO A 280 -17.65 -10.62 -6.07
N ASN A 281 -17.98 -10.31 -7.33
CA ASN A 281 -17.91 -11.29 -8.41
C ASN A 281 -16.48 -11.84 -8.53
N LEU A 282 -16.38 -13.12 -8.90
CA LEU A 282 -15.09 -13.72 -9.24
C LEU A 282 -14.39 -12.89 -10.32
N PRO A 283 -13.08 -12.63 -10.19
CA PRO A 283 -12.34 -11.80 -11.12
C PRO A 283 -12.39 -12.40 -12.52
N LYS A 284 -12.81 -11.60 -13.51
CA LYS A 284 -12.87 -12.05 -14.91
C LYS A 284 -11.49 -12.24 -15.51
N ASN A 285 -10.56 -11.37 -15.11
CA ASN A 285 -9.16 -11.40 -15.49
C ASN A 285 -8.32 -11.59 -14.23
N VAL A 286 -7.49 -12.64 -14.19
CA VAL A 286 -6.52 -12.87 -13.12
C VAL A 286 -5.13 -12.56 -13.64
N PHE A 287 -4.39 -11.77 -12.89
CA PHE A 287 -2.99 -11.48 -13.20
C PHE A 287 -2.08 -12.56 -12.62
N SER A 288 -1.19 -13.10 -13.44
CA SER A 288 -0.05 -13.86 -12.95
C SER A 288 1.26 -13.19 -13.37
N LEU A 289 2.19 -13.16 -12.42
CA LEU A 289 3.54 -12.67 -12.58
C LEU A 289 4.52 -13.78 -13.00
N LYS A 290 4.09 -15.03 -13.09
CA LYS A 290 4.94 -16.13 -13.61
C LYS A 290 5.43 -15.84 -15.03
N GLY A 291 6.72 -16.11 -15.27
CA GLY A 291 7.38 -15.86 -16.55
C GLY A 291 7.59 -14.37 -16.86
N LYS A 292 7.41 -13.48 -15.89
CA LYS A 292 7.65 -12.04 -16.05
C LYS A 292 9.02 -11.65 -15.52
N ARG A 293 9.56 -10.59 -16.12
CA ARG A 293 10.69 -9.80 -15.61
C ARG A 293 10.13 -8.49 -15.07
N LEU A 294 10.40 -8.21 -13.81
CA LEU A 294 9.87 -7.09 -13.04
C LEU A 294 10.99 -6.11 -12.70
N GLN A 295 10.66 -4.82 -12.72
CA GLN A 295 11.52 -3.75 -12.24
C GLN A 295 11.16 -3.46 -10.79
N VAL A 296 12.11 -3.69 -9.88
CA VAL A 296 11.89 -3.63 -8.43
C VAL A 296 12.90 -2.66 -7.81
N ILE A 297 12.40 -1.70 -7.04
CA ILE A 297 13.24 -0.82 -6.23
C ILE A 297 13.26 -1.37 -4.81
N VAL A 298 14.45 -1.69 -4.31
CA VAL A 298 14.63 -2.23 -2.95
C VAL A 298 15.06 -1.10 -2.03
N LYS A 299 14.41 -1.02 -0.87
CA LYS A 299 14.76 -0.12 0.23
C LYS A 299 14.81 -0.92 1.53
N LEU A 300 15.84 -0.66 2.34
CA LEU A 300 16.06 -1.27 3.63
C LEU A 300 16.64 -0.20 4.56
N SER A 301 15.95 0.08 5.65
CA SER A 301 16.35 1.09 6.63
C SER A 301 16.04 0.59 8.04
N ASN A 302 16.89 0.97 9.00
CA ASN A 302 16.63 0.71 10.42
C ASN A 302 16.32 2.02 11.17
N ILE A 303 15.39 1.97 12.12
CA ILE A 303 15.05 3.08 13.00
C ILE A 303 15.67 2.84 14.38
N HIS A 304 16.69 3.62 14.71
CA HIS A 304 17.38 3.64 15.98
C HIS A 304 16.65 4.54 16.98
N LEU A 305 16.10 3.92 18.03
CA LEU A 305 15.58 4.62 19.20
C LEU A 305 16.54 4.42 20.37
N THR A 306 16.97 5.51 21.00
CA THR A 306 17.80 5.48 22.21
C THR A 306 17.06 6.10 23.39
N PRO A 307 17.49 5.91 24.64
CA PRO A 307 16.89 6.63 25.77
C PRO A 307 16.87 8.16 25.58
N GLU A 308 17.87 8.71 24.89
CA GLU A 308 17.99 10.15 24.58
C GLU A 308 17.09 10.57 23.40
N LYS A 309 16.87 9.66 22.44
CA LYS A 309 16.00 9.85 21.28
C LYS A 309 14.94 8.73 21.21
N PRO A 310 13.99 8.66 22.18
CA PRO A 310 13.11 7.50 22.36
C PRO A 310 11.91 7.48 21.42
N ARG A 311 11.72 8.54 20.65
CA ARG A 311 10.57 8.71 19.75
C ARG A 311 11.06 9.10 18.37
N TYR A 312 10.47 8.48 17.35
CA TYR A 312 10.60 8.88 15.96
C TYR A 312 9.19 9.20 15.44
N PRO A 313 8.89 10.45 15.01
CA PRO A 313 7.55 10.84 14.62
C PRO A 313 7.09 10.23 13.29
N GLY A 314 7.98 9.51 12.59
CA GLY A 314 7.75 9.01 11.25
C GLY A 314 8.34 9.93 10.18
N GLY A 315 8.41 9.42 8.95
CA GLY A 315 8.74 10.22 7.78
C GLY A 315 7.54 11.02 7.28
N VAL A 316 7.78 11.91 6.31
CA VAL A 316 6.70 12.62 5.61
C VAL A 316 5.90 11.62 4.77
N TRP A 317 4.58 11.67 4.85
CA TRP A 317 3.72 10.85 3.99
C TRP A 317 3.88 11.27 2.54
N HIS A 318 4.17 10.31 1.66
CA HIS A 318 4.33 10.52 0.23
C HIS A 318 3.98 9.23 -0.53
N VAL A 319 3.69 9.38 -1.81
CA VAL A 319 3.63 8.25 -2.75
C VAL A 319 5.06 7.90 -3.16
N GLU A 320 5.36 6.61 -3.22
CA GLU A 320 6.68 6.14 -3.66
C GLU A 320 6.91 6.45 -5.13
N GLY A 321 8.06 7.08 -5.42
CA GLY A 321 8.49 7.42 -6.78
C GLY A 321 7.70 8.55 -7.45
N MET A 322 8.09 8.88 -8.67
CA MET A 322 7.43 9.83 -9.57
C MET A 322 6.98 9.10 -10.85
N LEU A 323 6.37 9.83 -11.78
CA LEU A 323 5.84 9.26 -13.04
C LEU A 323 6.93 8.58 -13.87
N ASN A 324 8.18 9.05 -13.78
CA ASN A 324 9.32 8.47 -14.47
C ASN A 324 9.73 7.09 -13.90
N GLU A 325 9.50 6.81 -12.61
CA GLU A 325 9.72 5.48 -12.01
C GLU A 325 8.60 4.47 -12.30
N ARG A 326 7.38 4.95 -12.59
CA ARG A 326 6.21 4.11 -12.95
C ARG A 326 5.90 3.01 -11.92
N ILE A 327 5.99 3.33 -10.64
CA ILE A 327 5.67 2.40 -9.56
C ILE A 327 4.17 2.09 -9.57
N VAL A 328 3.81 0.81 -9.64
CA VAL A 328 2.42 0.33 -9.68
C VAL A 328 1.97 -0.35 -8.39
N ALA A 329 2.91 -0.77 -7.55
CA ALA A 329 2.68 -1.43 -6.28
C ALA A 329 3.88 -1.26 -5.36
N SER A 330 3.61 -1.19 -4.06
CA SER A 330 4.63 -1.16 -3.00
C SER A 330 4.35 -2.27 -2.00
N GLY A 331 5.41 -2.91 -1.50
CA GLY A 331 5.34 -3.86 -0.41
C GLY A 331 6.25 -3.39 0.72
N ILE A 332 5.76 -3.48 1.96
CA ILE A 332 6.52 -3.12 3.16
C ILE A 332 6.58 -4.36 4.05
N TYR A 333 7.79 -4.69 4.50
CA TYR A 333 8.02 -5.72 5.50
C TYR A 333 8.69 -5.09 6.72
N CYS A 334 7.99 -5.07 7.85
CA CYS A 334 8.53 -4.59 9.11
C CYS A 334 9.33 -5.72 9.78
N LEU A 335 10.65 -5.56 9.82
CA LEU A 335 11.62 -6.55 10.33
C LEU A 335 11.41 -6.90 11.81
N ASP A 336 11.29 -5.86 12.63
CA ASP A 336 11.15 -5.94 14.07
C ASP A 336 10.46 -4.65 14.55
N SER A 337 9.69 -4.77 15.62
CA SER A 337 9.08 -3.64 16.31
C SER A 337 9.11 -3.93 17.81
N VAL A 338 9.96 -3.22 18.55
CA VAL A 338 10.00 -3.32 20.01
C VAL A 338 9.02 -2.32 20.61
N ILE A 339 7.94 -2.83 21.21
CA ILE A 339 6.99 -2.00 21.97
C ILE A 339 7.47 -1.95 23.43
N PHE A 340 7.96 -0.80 23.87
CA PHE A 340 8.24 -0.56 25.28
C PHE A 340 6.97 -0.04 25.97
N SER A 341 6.34 -0.88 26.80
CA SER A 341 5.29 -0.44 27.72
C SER A 341 5.92 -0.07 29.06
N ILE A 342 5.86 1.22 29.42
CA ILE A 342 6.20 1.66 30.78
C ILE A 342 4.91 1.56 31.60
N SER A 343 4.89 0.65 32.58
CA SER A 343 3.80 0.49 33.56
C SER A 343 3.91 1.48 34.70
#